data_AF-A0A2S9JZK3-F1
#
_entry.id   AF-A0A2S9JZK3-F1
#
_cell.length_a   1.000
_cell.length_b   1.000
_cell.length_c   1.000
_cell.angle_alpha   90.00
_cell.angle_beta   90.00
_cell.angle_gamma   90.00
#
_symmetry.space_group_name_H-M   'P 1'
#
loop_
_entity.id
_entity.type
_entity.pdbx_description
1 polymer ?
#
loop_
_entity_poly.entity_id
_entity_poly.type
_entity_poly.pdbx_seq_one_letter_code
_entity_poly.pdbx_strand_id
1 'polypeptide(L)' 'MAVKRELQKAFQPDRGYTREDWDAVDNPELTDDEMRQMRPFREVFPELAREIDKEIAARGRPTRRT' A
#
# COMPACT_ATOMS: atom_id res chain seq x y z
N MET A 1 1.00 -20.84 3.07
CA MET A 1 2.30 -20.38 2.54
C MET A 1 2.45 -18.90 2.84
N ALA A 2 3.38 -18.50 3.71
CA ALA A 2 3.73 -17.09 3.85
C ALA A 2 4.55 -16.70 2.62
N VAL A 3 4.00 -15.83 1.77
CA VAL A 3 4.74 -15.33 0.61
C VAL A 3 5.85 -14.43 1.14
N LYS A 4 7.11 -14.87 1.00
CA LYS A 4 8.27 -14.05 1.34
C LYS A 4 8.32 -12.88 0.35
N ARG A 5 8.07 -11.67 0.85
CA ARG A 5 8.12 -10.44 0.05
C ARG A 5 9.57 -9.97 -0.02
N GLU A 6 10.21 -10.13 -1.16
CA GLU A 6 11.52 -9.54 -1.45
C GLU A 6 11.30 -8.05 -1.83
N LEU A 7 11.99 -7.12 -1.16
CA LEU A 7 11.98 -5.70 -1.54
C LEU A 7 12.80 -5.54 -2.83
N GLN A 8 12.16 -5.05 -3.90
CA GLN A 8 12.84 -4.76 -5.15
C GLN A 8 13.60 -3.44 -5.03
N LYS A 9 14.92 -3.51 -5.19
CA LYS A 9 15.81 -2.33 -5.18
C LYS A 9 16.12 -1.82 -6.59
N ALA A 10 15.71 -2.55 -7.63
CA ALA A 10 16.02 -2.25 -9.02
C ALA A 10 14.82 -2.60 -9.91
N PHE A 11 14.79 -1.99 -11.10
CA PHE A 11 13.77 -2.25 -12.12
C PHE A 11 13.68 -3.74 -12.46
N GLN A 12 12.45 -4.24 -12.60
CA GLN A 12 12.15 -5.61 -13.05
C GLN A 12 11.13 -5.54 -14.19
N PRO A 13 11.37 -6.21 -15.33
CA PRO A 13 10.43 -6.24 -16.44
C PRO A 13 9.17 -7.05 -16.09
N ASP A 14 8.18 -7.01 -16.99
CA ASP A 14 6.93 -7.80 -16.94
C ASP A 14 6.02 -7.53 -15.74
N ARG A 15 5.99 -6.28 -15.27
CA ARG A 15 5.15 -5.83 -14.15
C ARG A 15 4.06 -4.83 -14.52
N GLY A 16 3.85 -4.63 -15.82
CA GLY A 16 2.82 -3.70 -16.34
C GLY A 16 3.26 -2.23 -16.37
N TYR A 17 4.55 -1.95 -16.19
CA TYR A 17 5.18 -0.65 -16.38
C TYR A 17 6.52 -0.81 -17.10
N THR A 18 6.92 0.19 -17.88
CA THR A 18 8.17 0.19 -18.64
C THR A 18 9.34 0.68 -17.79
N ARG A 19 10.57 0.57 -18.33
CA ARG A 19 11.75 1.14 -17.65
C ARG A 19 11.70 2.65 -17.66
N GLU A 20 11.21 3.22 -18.74
CA GLU A 20 11.01 4.64 -18.92
C GLU A 20 10.04 5.18 -17.86
N ASP A 21 8.94 4.47 -17.59
CA ASP A 21 8.00 4.82 -16.52
C ASP A 21 8.66 4.73 -15.13
N TRP A 22 9.57 3.78 -14.93
CA TRP A 22 10.30 3.61 -13.67
C TRP A 22 11.31 4.74 -13.44
N ASP A 23 12.09 5.06 -14.46
CA ASP A 23 13.15 6.07 -14.39
C ASP A 23 12.58 7.50 -14.38
N ALA A 24 11.34 7.70 -14.85
CA ALA A 24 10.66 9.01 -14.83
C ALA A 24 10.14 9.43 -13.45
N VAL A 25 10.12 8.54 -12.45
CA VAL A 25 9.59 8.85 -11.12
C VAL A 25 10.70 9.41 -10.23
N ASP A 26 10.57 10.67 -9.85
CA ASP A 26 11.35 11.26 -8.77
C ASP A 26 10.84 10.72 -7.42
N ASN A 27 11.73 10.14 -6.61
CA ASN A 27 11.41 9.63 -5.27
C ASN A 27 12.16 10.46 -4.19
N PRO A 28 11.73 11.71 -3.93
CA PRO A 28 12.30 12.51 -2.86
C PRO A 28 12.07 11.84 -1.49
N GLU A 29 13.01 12.04 -0.58
CA GLU A 29 12.84 11.60 0.81
C GLU A 29 11.69 12.38 1.47
N LEU A 30 10.88 11.67 2.25
CA LEU A 30 9.81 12.27 3.04
C LEU A 30 10.40 13.16 4.15
N THR A 31 9.90 14.38 4.26
CA THR A 31 10.31 15.29 5.35
C THR A 31 9.58 14.97 6.66
N ASP A 32 10.17 15.34 7.79
CA ASP A 32 9.55 15.16 9.12
C ASP A 32 8.22 15.91 9.29
N ASP A 33 8.05 17.04 8.59
CA ASP A 33 6.79 17.79 8.60
C ASP A 33 5.70 17.07 7.81
N GLU A 34 6.02 16.53 6.63
CA GLU A 34 5.08 15.73 5.82
C GLU A 34 4.68 14.45 6.55
N MET A 35 5.64 13.77 7.18
CA MET A 35 5.39 12.57 7.99
C MET A 35 4.43 12.85 9.14
N ARG A 36 4.53 14.02 9.79
CA ARG A 36 3.62 14.42 10.88
C ARG A 36 2.19 14.71 10.40
N GLN A 37 2.02 15.09 9.15
CA GLN A 37 0.70 15.36 8.57
C GLN A 37 -0.01 14.10 8.05
N MET A 38 0.69 12.97 7.96
CA MET A 38 0.10 11.71 7.52
C MET A 38 -1.00 11.26 8.48
N ARG A 39 -2.15 10.89 7.92
CA ARG A 39 -3.30 10.39 8.69
C ARG A 39 -3.57 8.93 8.35
N PRO A 40 -4.04 8.12 9.32
CA PRO A 40 -4.46 6.76 9.05
C PRO A 40 -5.50 6.68 7.94
N PHE A 41 -5.39 5.67 7.08
CA PHE A 41 -6.31 5.44 5.95
C PHE A 41 -7.79 5.45 6.36
N ARG A 42 -8.12 4.85 7.51
CA ARG A 42 -9.50 4.76 8.00
C ARG A 42 -10.09 6.11 8.43
N GLU A 43 -9.24 7.06 8.81
CA GLU A 43 -9.69 8.41 9.17
C GLU A 43 -9.94 9.26 7.92
N VAL A 44 -9.11 9.09 6.89
CA VAL A 44 -9.24 9.84 5.63
C VAL A 44 -10.36 9.27 4.74
N PHE A 45 -10.55 7.94 4.74
CA PHE A 45 -11.51 7.23 3.89
C PHE A 45 -12.42 6.28 4.70
N PRO A 46 -13.30 6.81 5.56
CA PRO A 46 -14.09 6.00 6.49
C PRO A 46 -15.06 5.04 5.78
N GLU A 47 -15.75 5.48 4.72
CA GLU A 47 -16.70 4.62 4.01
C GLU A 47 -16.01 3.48 3.27
N LEU A 48 -14.89 3.75 2.59
CA LEU A 48 -14.13 2.72 1.90
C LEU A 48 -13.54 1.70 2.87
N ALA A 49 -13.06 2.15 4.03
CA ALA A 49 -12.63 1.26 5.09
C ALA A 49 -13.76 0.34 5.58
N ARG A 50 -14.99 0.85 5.69
CA ARG A 50 -16.17 0.06 6.08
C ARG A 50 -16.56 -0.96 5.01
N GLU A 51 -16.46 -0.62 3.74
CA GLU A 51 -16.71 -1.56 2.63
C GLU A 51 -15.69 -2.69 2.61
N ILE A 52 -14.41 -2.36 2.80
CA ILE A 52 -13.33 -3.36 2.93
C ILE A 52 -13.61 -4.32 4.10
N ASP A 53 -14.03 -3.81 5.27
CA ASP A 53 -14.35 -4.66 6.42
C ASP A 53 -15.51 -5.61 6.14
N LYS A 54 -16.57 -5.13 5.48
CA LYS A 54 -17.71 -5.98 5.07
C LYS A 54 -17.26 -7.10 4.15
N GLU A 55 -16.41 -6.80 3.18
CA GLU A 55 -15.90 -7.78 2.22
C GLU A 55 -14.96 -8.80 2.91
N ILE A 56 -14.11 -8.36 3.83
CA ILE A 56 -13.26 -9.25 4.63
C ILE A 56 -14.10 -10.21 5.47
N ALA A 57 -15.16 -9.71 6.11
CA ALA A 57 -16.08 -10.52 6.89
C ALA A 57 -16.83 -11.54 6.02
N ALA A 58 -17.30 -11.13 4.83
CA ALA A 58 -17.96 -12.01 3.88
C ALA A 58 -17.06 -13.17 3.40
N ARG A 59 -15.75 -12.90 3.26
CA ARG A 59 -14.75 -13.93 2.88
C ARG A 59 -14.37 -14.88 4.02
N GLY A 60 -14.91 -14.67 5.23
CA GLY A 60 -14.58 -15.49 6.41
C GLY A 60 -13.12 -15.37 6.85
N ARG A 61 -12.39 -14.33 6.40
CA ARG A 61 -11.02 -14.10 6.86
C ARG A 61 -11.06 -13.67 8.32
N PRO A 62 -10.32 -14.33 9.23
CA PRO A 62 -10.22 -13.86 10.60
C PRO A 62 -9.62 -12.46 10.60
N THR A 63 -10.38 -11.49 11.12
CA THR A 63 -9.86 -10.16 11.38
C THR A 63 -8.73 -10.31 12.39
N ARG A 64 -7.58 -9.69 12.12
CA ARG A 64 -6.50 -9.62 13.10
C ARG A 64 -7.09 -8.95 14.34
N ARG A 65 -7.24 -9.70 15.44
CA ARG A 65 -7.63 -9.11 16.73
C ARG A 65 -6.52 -8.14 17.11
N THR A 66 -6.85 -6.86 17.09
CA THR A 66 -6.07 -5.79 17.71
C THR A 66 -6.32 -5.80 19.21
#